data_AF-A0A8J5T2C0-F1
#
_entry.id   AF-A0A8J5T2C0-F1
#
_cell.length_a   1.000
_cell.length_b   1.000
_cell.length_c   1.000
_cell.angle_alpha   90.00
_cell.angle_beta   90.00
_cell.angle_gamma   90.00
#
_symmetry.space_group_name_H-M   'P 1'
#
loop_
_entity.id
_entity.type
_entity.pdbx_description
1 polymer ?
#
loop_
_entity_poly.entity_id
_entity_poly.type
_entity_poly.pdbx_seq_one_letter_code
_entity_poly.pdbx_strand_id
1 'polypeptide(L)'
;MAAAPVASPFPALPSSSIAITSTAATIARRCNDILLPPPAAAAREPARARASWAGTGERRRRSEEDDEADAEADRRRKVEVNRKIASRKALSVILRREATKAVLDKRKPIKGTRRLLPRTVLEALHERITALCWESALKVFELMRGQVWYRPYIGIYVKLITMLGKCKQPEKAHELFQAMVDEGCAPNLESYTALVSAYSRSGRFDNALSLLDQMKATPGSRPDVQTYSILIKSCLHAYDFEQVKYLLADMARGGIRPNIVTYNTLIDAYGKQGR
;
A
#
# COMPACT_ATOMS: atom_id res chain seq x y z
N MET A 1 54.08 23.87 51.09
CA MET A 1 53.65 22.66 50.36
C MET A 1 53.34 23.10 48.93
N ALA A 2 54.24 23.22 47.97
CA ALA A 2 55.40 22.42 47.56
C ALA A 2 55.05 20.97 47.20
N ALA A 3 54.71 20.72 45.93
CA ALA A 3 55.19 19.58 45.15
C ALA A 3 55.02 19.88 43.64
N ALA A 4 56.14 19.70 42.93
CA ALA A 4 56.48 20.17 41.60
C ALA A 4 56.03 19.22 40.47
N PRO A 5 56.06 19.68 39.19
CA PRO A 5 55.77 18.90 38.00
C PRO A 5 57.00 18.10 37.54
N VAL A 6 56.80 17.01 36.78
CA VAL A 6 57.90 16.29 36.10
C VAL A 6 57.67 16.31 34.60
N ALA A 7 58.75 16.67 33.90
CA ALA A 7 58.91 16.98 32.50
C ALA A 7 59.04 15.76 31.58
N SER A 8 58.59 15.96 30.33
CA SER A 8 59.19 15.72 28.98
C SER A 8 60.46 14.84 28.86
N PRO A 9 60.73 14.24 27.67
CA PRO A 9 61.26 15.03 26.53
C PRO A 9 60.85 14.60 25.11
N PHE A 10 60.64 15.62 24.25
CA PHE A 10 60.82 15.61 22.79
C PHE A 10 62.32 15.64 22.44
N PRO A 11 62.80 15.23 21.23
CA PRO A 11 62.86 16.14 20.07
C PRO A 11 62.66 15.43 18.70
N ALA A 12 61.92 16.02 17.76
CA ALA A 12 62.31 17.00 16.73
C ALA A 12 62.96 16.39 15.45
N LEU A 13 62.41 16.84 14.33
CA LEU A 13 62.61 16.46 12.92
C LEU A 13 64.05 16.59 12.41
N PRO A 14 64.31 16.02 11.22
CA PRO A 14 64.89 16.84 10.16
C PRO A 14 64.04 16.88 8.89
N SER A 15 64.14 18.03 8.24
CA SER A 15 63.51 18.42 6.98
C SER A 15 64.26 17.88 5.75
N SER A 16 63.57 17.98 4.61
CA SER A 16 64.05 18.27 3.25
C SER A 16 64.23 17.11 2.25
N SER A 17 63.38 17.22 1.22
CA SER A 17 63.58 17.02 -0.23
C SER A 17 64.26 15.76 -0.75
N ILE A 18 63.57 15.05 -1.66
CA ILE A 18 63.98 14.93 -3.09
C ILE A 18 62.92 14.10 -3.87
N ALA A 19 62.46 14.70 -4.97
CA ALA A 19 62.00 14.14 -6.25
C ALA A 19 61.12 12.86 -6.34
N ILE A 20 59.86 13.09 -6.72
CA ILE A 20 59.20 12.59 -7.96
C ILE A 20 59.91 11.42 -8.68
N THR A 21 59.29 10.25 -8.76
CA THR A 21 58.98 9.52 -10.03
C THR A 21 58.18 8.23 -9.81
N SER A 22 56.96 8.20 -10.37
CA SER A 22 56.31 7.07 -11.05
C SER A 22 56.33 5.67 -10.40
N THR A 23 55.37 5.41 -9.51
CA THR A 23 54.90 4.06 -9.14
C THR A 23 53.61 3.69 -9.87
N ALA A 24 53.55 3.97 -11.18
CA ALA A 24 52.49 3.49 -12.09
C ALA A 24 52.99 2.45 -13.12
N ALA A 25 54.28 2.09 -13.09
CA ALA A 25 54.90 1.28 -14.15
C ALA A 25 55.28 -0.16 -13.78
N THR A 26 55.08 -0.61 -12.53
CA THR A 26 55.53 -1.95 -12.08
C THR A 26 54.41 -2.97 -11.88
N ILE A 27 53.14 -2.58 -12.05
CA ILE A 27 51.99 -3.52 -12.06
C ILE A 27 51.49 -3.79 -13.50
N ALA A 28 51.94 -3.01 -14.49
CA ALA A 28 51.56 -3.16 -15.90
C ALA A 28 52.56 -3.97 -16.76
N ARG A 29 53.34 -4.88 -16.15
CA ARG A 29 54.24 -5.81 -16.88
C ARG A 29 53.97 -7.30 -16.62
N ARG A 30 52.77 -7.63 -16.13
CA ARG A 30 52.38 -9.04 -15.87
C ARG A 30 51.07 -9.49 -16.53
N CYS A 31 50.59 -8.75 -17.53
CA CYS A 31 49.36 -9.10 -18.27
C CYS A 31 49.48 -8.98 -19.80
N ASN A 32 50.69 -8.97 -20.36
CA ASN A 32 50.85 -9.02 -21.81
C ASN A 32 51.93 -10.04 -22.16
N ASP A 33 51.47 -11.29 -22.30
CA ASP A 33 52.02 -12.38 -23.12
C ASP A 33 51.48 -13.69 -22.53
N ILE A 34 50.29 -14.11 -23.00
CA ILE A 34 49.87 -15.50 -23.22
C ILE A 34 48.47 -15.45 -23.89
N LEU A 35 48.51 -15.67 -25.20
CA LEU A 35 47.51 -16.27 -26.09
C LEU A 35 46.18 -15.55 -26.40
N LEU A 36 46.18 -14.93 -27.59
CA LEU A 36 45.00 -14.81 -28.46
C LEU A 36 44.36 -16.19 -28.72
N PRO A 37 43.02 -16.28 -28.83
CA PRO A 37 42.36 -17.44 -29.43
C PRO A 37 42.53 -17.44 -30.98
N PRO A 38 42.61 -18.61 -31.62
CA PRO A 38 42.79 -18.74 -33.07
C PRO A 38 41.52 -18.37 -33.87
N PRO A 39 41.65 -18.06 -35.17
CA PRO A 39 40.54 -17.66 -36.02
C PRO A 39 39.55 -18.82 -36.26
N ALA A 40 38.27 -18.46 -36.30
CA ALA A 40 37.12 -19.35 -36.47
C ALA A 40 37.22 -20.20 -37.74
N ALA A 41 37.41 -21.51 -37.56
CA ALA A 41 37.13 -22.51 -38.58
C ALA A 41 35.61 -22.70 -38.69
N ALA A 42 35.09 -22.54 -39.91
CA ALA A 42 33.69 -22.74 -40.25
C ALA A 42 33.28 -24.21 -40.06
N ALA A 43 32.70 -24.52 -38.90
CA ALA A 43 31.90 -25.72 -38.70
C ALA A 43 30.43 -25.38 -38.96
N ARG A 44 29.89 -25.82 -40.10
CA ARG A 44 28.45 -25.82 -40.38
C ARG A 44 27.77 -26.80 -39.42
N GLU A 45 27.16 -26.31 -38.35
CA GLU A 45 26.14 -27.09 -37.63
C GLU A 45 24.88 -27.23 -38.50
N PRO A 46 24.22 -28.41 -38.49
CA PRO A 46 22.98 -28.59 -39.25
C PRO A 46 21.87 -27.71 -38.68
N ALA A 47 21.27 -26.87 -39.53
CA ALA A 47 20.21 -25.90 -39.21
C ALA A 47 18.95 -26.50 -38.54
N ARG A 48 18.83 -27.83 -38.46
CA ARG A 48 17.72 -28.53 -37.77
C ARG A 48 17.84 -28.52 -36.24
N ALA A 49 19.04 -28.32 -35.68
CA ALA A 49 19.23 -28.37 -34.22
C ALA A 49 18.82 -27.06 -33.51
N ARG A 50 18.98 -25.89 -34.13
CA ARG A 50 18.62 -24.59 -33.53
C ARG A 50 17.10 -24.38 -33.40
N ALA A 51 16.32 -24.95 -34.32
CA ALA A 51 14.85 -24.90 -34.25
C ALA A 51 14.28 -25.77 -33.10
N SER A 52 14.96 -26.89 -32.77
CA SER A 52 14.55 -27.78 -31.67
C SER A 52 14.80 -27.18 -30.28
N TRP A 53 15.93 -26.45 -30.13
CA TRP A 53 16.33 -25.84 -28.85
C TRP A 53 15.53 -24.58 -28.52
N ALA A 54 15.14 -23.80 -29.55
CA ALA A 54 14.23 -22.66 -29.36
C ALA A 54 12.85 -23.11 -28.85
N GLY A 55 12.27 -24.17 -29.44
CA GLY A 55 10.96 -24.70 -29.01
C GLY A 55 10.97 -25.41 -27.65
N THR A 56 12.07 -26.08 -27.29
CA THR A 56 12.20 -26.75 -25.98
C THR A 56 12.48 -25.77 -24.84
N GLY A 57 13.30 -24.73 -25.08
CA GLY A 57 13.54 -23.67 -24.10
C GLY A 57 12.31 -22.79 -23.86
N GLU A 58 11.45 -22.61 -24.85
CA GLU A 58 10.21 -21.85 -24.73
C GLU A 58 9.06 -22.67 -24.12
N ARG A 59 8.96 -23.97 -24.46
CA ARG A 59 8.02 -24.89 -23.80
C ARG A 59 8.38 -25.13 -22.33
N ARG A 60 9.69 -25.18 -22.01
CA ARG A 60 10.17 -25.30 -20.63
C ARG A 60 9.94 -24.02 -19.83
N ARG A 61 10.20 -22.83 -20.40
CA ARG A 61 9.83 -21.55 -19.77
C ARG A 61 8.33 -21.43 -19.56
N ARG A 62 7.51 -21.82 -20.53
CA ARG A 62 6.05 -21.82 -20.40
C ARG A 62 5.58 -22.79 -19.30
N SER A 63 6.18 -23.98 -19.21
CA SER A 63 5.92 -24.92 -18.11
C SER A 63 6.36 -24.37 -16.75
N GLU A 64 7.54 -23.74 -16.66
CA GLU A 64 8.04 -23.12 -15.42
C GLU A 64 7.17 -21.90 -15.02
N GLU A 65 6.69 -21.12 -15.99
CA GLU A 65 5.74 -20.02 -15.79
C GLU A 65 4.35 -20.52 -15.34
N ASP A 66 3.86 -21.61 -15.94
CA ASP A 66 2.61 -22.27 -15.57
C ASP A 66 2.70 -22.87 -14.14
N ASP A 67 3.82 -23.53 -13.81
CA ASP A 67 4.10 -24.08 -12.48
C ASP A 67 4.23 -22.97 -11.42
N GLU A 68 4.84 -21.82 -11.78
CA GLU A 68 4.97 -20.67 -10.89
C GLU A 68 3.63 -19.93 -10.70
N ALA A 69 2.80 -19.87 -11.74
CA ALA A 69 1.44 -19.36 -11.67
C ALA A 69 0.55 -20.23 -10.77
N ASP A 70 0.67 -21.56 -10.86
CA ASP A 70 -0.06 -22.50 -10.00
C ASP A 70 0.41 -22.42 -8.53
N ALA A 71 1.72 -22.28 -8.29
CA ALA A 71 2.28 -22.10 -6.95
C ALA A 71 1.84 -20.75 -6.32
N GLU A 72 1.77 -19.69 -7.11
CA GLU A 72 1.24 -18.39 -6.71
C GLU A 72 -0.27 -18.47 -6.41
N ALA A 73 -1.05 -19.18 -7.23
CA ALA A 73 -2.47 -19.42 -6.98
C ALA A 73 -2.71 -20.21 -5.69
N ASP A 74 -1.90 -21.24 -5.41
CA ASP A 74 -2.01 -22.03 -4.18
C ASP A 74 -1.58 -21.23 -2.93
N ARG A 75 -0.55 -20.38 -3.04
CA ARG A 75 -0.19 -19.41 -1.99
C ARG A 75 -1.34 -18.43 -1.72
N ARG A 76 -1.97 -17.89 -2.76
CA ARG A 76 -3.16 -17.02 -2.62
C ARG A 76 -4.32 -17.73 -1.92
N ARG A 77 -4.59 -18.99 -2.27
CA ARG A 77 -5.62 -19.81 -1.60
C ARG A 77 -5.31 -20.03 -0.11
N LYS A 78 -4.05 -20.33 0.24
CA LYS A 78 -3.63 -20.52 1.64
C LYS A 78 -3.76 -19.23 2.46
N VAL A 79 -3.38 -18.09 1.89
CA VAL A 79 -3.57 -16.77 2.52
C VAL A 79 -5.05 -16.51 2.78
N GLU A 80 -5.92 -16.82 1.81
CA GLU A 80 -7.36 -16.65 1.94
C GLU A 80 -7.97 -17.55 3.02
N VAL A 81 -7.57 -18.82 3.07
CA VAL A 81 -8.01 -19.77 4.11
C VAL A 81 -7.55 -19.31 5.49
N ASN A 82 -6.29 -18.90 5.64
CA ASN A 82 -5.75 -18.40 6.90
C ASN A 82 -6.48 -17.13 7.36
N ARG A 83 -6.84 -16.24 6.44
CA ARG A 83 -7.66 -15.05 6.71
C ARG A 83 -9.05 -15.42 7.23
N LYS A 84 -9.71 -16.39 6.61
CA LYS A 84 -11.02 -16.92 7.05
C LYS A 84 -10.94 -17.57 8.43
N ILE A 85 -9.88 -18.34 8.69
CA ILE A 85 -9.64 -18.97 10.00
C ILE A 85 -9.41 -17.91 11.08
N ALA A 86 -8.58 -16.90 10.82
CA ALA A 86 -8.34 -15.79 11.73
C ALA A 86 -9.65 -15.05 12.06
N SER A 87 -10.47 -14.78 11.03
CA SER A 87 -11.79 -14.17 11.19
C SER A 87 -12.72 -14.99 12.08
N ARG A 88 -12.74 -16.32 11.91
CA ARG A 88 -13.56 -17.26 12.69
C ARG A 88 -13.08 -17.38 14.13
N LYS A 89 -11.75 -17.42 14.34
CA LYS A 89 -11.12 -17.41 15.67
C LYS A 89 -11.44 -16.12 16.41
N ALA A 90 -11.31 -14.96 15.77
CA ALA A 90 -11.61 -13.68 16.40
C ALA A 90 -13.11 -13.54 16.72
N LEU A 91 -14.02 -14.02 15.86
CA LEU A 91 -15.47 -14.06 16.19
C LEU A 91 -15.73 -14.99 17.38
N SER A 92 -15.06 -16.14 17.41
CA SER A 92 -15.12 -17.07 18.54
C SER A 92 -14.58 -16.45 19.83
N VAL A 93 -13.52 -15.65 19.78
CA VAL A 93 -12.97 -14.95 20.96
C VAL A 93 -13.93 -13.89 21.50
N ILE A 94 -14.56 -13.09 20.62
CA ILE A 94 -15.60 -12.12 21.01
C ILE A 94 -16.75 -12.87 21.69
N LEU A 95 -17.28 -13.91 21.03
CA LEU A 95 -18.37 -14.73 21.56
C LEU A 95 -18.01 -15.42 22.89
N ARG A 96 -16.75 -15.83 23.08
CA ARG A 96 -16.26 -16.45 24.33
C ARG A 96 -16.15 -15.42 25.46
N ARG A 97 -15.55 -14.25 25.20
CA ARG A 97 -15.43 -13.15 26.19
C ARG A 97 -16.81 -12.64 26.64
N GLU A 98 -17.79 -12.65 25.74
CA GLU A 98 -19.15 -12.24 26.03
C GLU A 98 -19.96 -13.34 26.73
N ALA A 99 -19.79 -14.61 26.35
CA ALA A 99 -20.39 -15.73 27.07
C ALA A 99 -19.90 -15.79 28.53
N THR A 100 -18.61 -15.55 28.79
CA THR A 100 -18.07 -15.49 30.16
C THR A 100 -18.65 -14.34 30.98
N LYS A 101 -19.08 -13.25 30.34
CA LYS A 101 -19.73 -12.12 31.02
C LYS A 101 -21.25 -12.31 31.15
N ALA A 102 -21.89 -12.97 30.19
CA ALA A 102 -23.30 -13.38 30.28
C ALA A 102 -23.54 -14.47 31.34
N VAL A 103 -22.51 -15.25 31.70
CA VAL A 103 -22.55 -16.15 32.87
C VAL A 103 -22.63 -15.35 34.19
N LEU A 104 -22.18 -14.10 34.22
CA LEU A 104 -22.30 -13.21 35.39
C LEU A 104 -23.70 -12.57 35.49
N ASP A 105 -24.35 -12.26 34.37
CA ASP A 105 -25.73 -11.76 34.34
C ASP A 105 -26.72 -12.94 34.22
N LYS A 106 -27.21 -13.43 35.35
CA LYS A 106 -28.18 -14.54 35.47
C LYS A 106 -29.56 -14.25 34.86
N ARG A 107 -29.69 -14.04 33.54
CA ARG A 107 -30.98 -14.02 32.82
C ARG A 107 -30.92 -14.85 31.54
N LYS A 108 -31.91 -15.74 31.38
CA LYS A 108 -32.04 -16.68 30.25
C LYS A 108 -32.01 -15.93 28.90
N PRO A 109 -31.30 -16.46 27.88
CA PRO A 109 -31.25 -15.84 26.56
C PRO A 109 -32.61 -15.96 25.86
N ILE A 110 -33.15 -14.83 25.40
CA ILE A 110 -34.30 -14.77 24.50
C ILE A 110 -33.85 -15.27 23.12
N LYS A 111 -34.60 -16.21 22.52
CA LYS A 111 -34.34 -16.75 21.18
C LYS A 111 -34.26 -15.60 20.15
N GLY A 112 -33.13 -15.45 19.47
CA GLY A 112 -33.03 -14.66 18.23
C GLY A 112 -31.83 -13.72 18.11
N THR A 113 -31.44 -13.00 19.16
CA THR A 113 -30.30 -12.08 19.12
C THR A 113 -29.58 -12.10 20.46
N ARG A 114 -28.38 -12.68 20.51
CA ARG A 114 -27.54 -12.58 21.71
C ARG A 114 -27.19 -11.09 21.88
N ARG A 115 -27.62 -10.48 22.99
CA ARG A 115 -27.27 -9.10 23.33
C ARG A 115 -25.77 -9.03 23.60
N LEU A 116 -25.04 -8.42 22.68
CA LEU A 116 -23.62 -8.16 22.82
C LEU A 116 -23.42 -6.81 23.51
N LEU A 117 -22.29 -6.60 24.19
CA LEU A 117 -22.03 -5.33 24.85
C LEU A 117 -21.44 -4.32 23.86
N PRO A 118 -21.82 -3.03 23.91
CA PRO A 118 -21.28 -2.02 23.01
C PRO A 118 -19.74 -1.98 23.00
N ARG A 119 -19.15 -2.02 24.19
CA ARG A 119 -17.69 -1.90 24.36
C ARG A 119 -16.91 -3.03 23.68
N THR A 120 -17.34 -4.28 23.85
CA THR A 120 -16.64 -5.45 23.30
C THR A 120 -16.71 -5.48 21.78
N VAL A 121 -17.87 -5.15 21.21
CA VAL A 121 -18.07 -5.09 19.76
C VAL A 121 -17.24 -3.97 19.14
N LEU A 122 -17.21 -2.79 19.76
CA LEU A 122 -16.43 -1.65 19.27
C LEU A 122 -14.91 -1.88 19.38
N GLU A 123 -14.42 -2.44 20.50
CA GLU A 123 -13.01 -2.81 20.67
C GLU A 123 -12.57 -3.82 19.61
N ALA A 124 -13.37 -4.87 19.39
CA ALA A 124 -13.07 -5.88 18.39
C ALA A 124 -13.15 -5.34 16.95
N LEU A 125 -14.08 -4.43 16.68
CA LEU A 125 -14.18 -3.76 15.39
C LEU A 125 -12.93 -2.90 15.15
N HIS A 126 -12.50 -2.13 16.14
CA HIS A 126 -11.30 -1.31 16.07
C HIS A 126 -10.05 -2.15 15.80
N GLU A 127 -9.83 -3.22 16.55
CA GLU A 127 -8.69 -4.14 16.38
C GLU A 127 -8.60 -4.67 14.94
N ARG A 128 -9.74 -5.05 14.35
CA ARG A 128 -9.80 -5.58 12.98
C ARG A 128 -9.60 -4.50 11.92
N ILE A 129 -10.10 -3.28 12.16
CA ILE A 129 -9.85 -2.12 11.30
C ILE A 129 -8.35 -1.81 11.28
N THR A 130 -7.70 -1.78 12.45
CA THR A 130 -6.25 -1.53 12.53
C THR A 130 -5.43 -2.65 11.91
N ALA A 131 -5.91 -3.90 11.99
CA ALA A 131 -5.27 -5.05 11.36
C ALA A 131 -5.57 -5.17 9.84
N LEU A 132 -6.38 -4.27 9.26
CA LEU A 132 -6.82 -4.32 7.85
C LEU A 132 -7.51 -5.64 7.45
N CYS A 133 -8.11 -6.33 8.44
CA CYS A 133 -8.83 -7.59 8.24
C CYS A 133 -10.28 -7.31 7.82
N TRP A 134 -10.50 -6.83 6.60
CA TRP A 134 -11.77 -6.25 6.17
C TRP A 134 -12.99 -7.18 6.21
N GLU A 135 -12.89 -8.43 5.74
CA GLU A 135 -14.02 -9.39 5.80
C GLU A 135 -14.50 -9.60 7.23
N SER A 136 -13.52 -9.64 8.11
CA SER A 136 -13.65 -9.93 9.51
C SER A 136 -14.30 -8.72 10.22
N ALA A 137 -13.88 -7.50 9.84
CA ALA A 137 -14.45 -6.25 10.32
C ALA A 137 -15.90 -6.09 9.86
N LEU A 138 -16.21 -6.40 8.60
CA LEU A 138 -17.58 -6.38 8.07
C LEU A 138 -18.50 -7.34 8.82
N LYS A 139 -18.04 -8.57 9.12
CA LYS A 139 -18.84 -9.51 9.94
C LYS A 139 -19.15 -8.97 11.33
N VAL A 140 -18.17 -8.33 11.98
CA VAL A 140 -18.39 -7.68 13.29
C VAL A 140 -19.33 -6.48 13.15
N PHE A 141 -19.22 -5.72 12.06
CA PHE A 141 -20.09 -4.61 11.76
C PHE A 141 -21.55 -5.06 11.55
N GLU A 142 -21.81 -6.13 10.79
CA GLU A 142 -23.16 -6.69 10.65
C GLU A 142 -23.72 -7.21 11.99
N LEU A 143 -22.88 -7.85 12.81
CA LEU A 143 -23.29 -8.26 14.16
C LEU A 143 -23.64 -7.06 15.05
N MET A 144 -22.93 -5.94 14.88
CA MET A 144 -23.19 -4.68 15.57
C MET A 144 -24.53 -4.07 15.13
N ARG A 145 -24.83 -4.07 13.82
CA ARG A 145 -26.11 -3.57 13.28
C ARG A 145 -27.32 -4.33 13.81
N GLY A 146 -27.16 -5.61 14.11
CA GLY A 146 -28.20 -6.45 14.73
C GLY A 146 -28.46 -6.18 16.22
N GLN A 147 -27.73 -5.25 16.86
CA GLN A 147 -27.89 -4.94 18.28
C GLN A 147 -28.93 -3.84 18.52
N VAL A 148 -29.70 -3.97 19.61
CA VAL A 148 -30.74 -2.99 19.99
C VAL A 148 -30.16 -1.61 20.33
N TRP A 149 -28.90 -1.56 20.79
CA TRP A 149 -28.21 -0.32 21.15
C TRP A 149 -27.51 0.33 19.95
N TYR A 150 -27.54 -0.29 18.77
CA TYR A 150 -26.87 0.24 17.61
C TYR A 150 -27.49 1.57 17.19
N ARG A 151 -26.64 2.56 16.99
CA ARG A 151 -26.99 3.83 16.37
C ARG A 151 -26.02 4.08 15.23
N PRO A 152 -26.53 4.29 14.00
CA PRO A 152 -25.68 4.62 12.87
C PRO A 152 -24.82 5.84 13.20
N TYR A 153 -23.50 5.70 13.04
CA TYR A 153 -22.55 6.78 13.32
C TYR A 153 -21.56 6.88 12.17
N ILE A 154 -21.54 8.05 11.52
CA ILE A 154 -20.73 8.34 10.34
C ILE A 154 -19.25 7.98 10.53
N GLY A 155 -18.67 8.25 11.69
CA GLY A 155 -17.26 7.96 11.94
C GLY A 155 -16.89 6.47 11.90
N ILE A 156 -17.83 5.55 12.16
CA ILE A 156 -17.56 4.11 12.01
C ILE A 156 -17.53 3.74 10.52
N TYR A 157 -18.47 4.24 9.73
CA TYR A 157 -18.51 4.03 8.28
C TYR A 157 -17.26 4.58 7.60
N VAL A 158 -16.88 5.83 7.90
CA VAL A 158 -15.67 6.46 7.34
C VAL A 158 -14.43 5.62 7.62
N LYS A 159 -14.27 5.12 8.86
CA LYS A 159 -13.14 4.23 9.22
C LYS A 159 -13.16 2.92 8.44
N LEU A 160 -14.33 2.31 8.27
CA LEU A 160 -14.49 1.08 7.48
C LEU A 160 -14.22 1.30 5.99
N ILE A 161 -14.74 2.37 5.40
CA ILE A 161 -14.51 2.77 4.00
C ILE A 161 -13.02 3.04 3.76
N THR A 162 -12.38 3.78 4.66
CA THR A 162 -10.93 4.05 4.61
C THR A 162 -10.12 2.75 4.66
N MET A 163 -10.51 1.82 5.53
CA MET A 163 -9.88 0.52 5.65
C MET A 163 -10.07 -0.33 4.39
N LEU A 164 -11.29 -0.38 3.83
CA LEU A 164 -11.57 -1.07 2.56
C LEU A 164 -10.77 -0.47 1.39
N GLY A 165 -10.57 0.84 1.37
CA GLY A 165 -9.70 1.51 0.42
C GLY A 165 -8.24 1.06 0.53
N LYS A 166 -7.72 0.87 1.75
CA LYS A 166 -6.38 0.28 1.97
C LYS A 166 -6.30 -1.18 1.52
N CYS A 167 -7.40 -1.92 1.65
CA CYS A 167 -7.52 -3.31 1.20
C CYS A 167 -7.84 -3.47 -0.30
N LYS A 168 -7.89 -2.37 -1.06
CA LYS A 168 -8.26 -2.34 -2.49
C LYS A 168 -9.62 -2.99 -2.80
N GLN A 169 -10.63 -2.75 -1.94
CA GLN A 169 -12.01 -3.23 -2.12
C GLN A 169 -12.97 -2.04 -2.34
N PRO A 170 -12.94 -1.36 -3.50
CA PRO A 170 -13.70 -0.15 -3.73
C PRO A 170 -15.21 -0.41 -3.88
N GLU A 171 -15.62 -1.57 -4.39
CA GLU A 171 -17.03 -1.95 -4.53
C GLU A 171 -17.67 -2.10 -3.14
N LYS A 172 -16.99 -2.79 -2.21
CA LYS A 172 -17.45 -2.89 -0.81
C LYS A 172 -17.45 -1.55 -0.08
N ALA A 173 -16.49 -0.68 -0.40
CA ALA A 173 -16.47 0.68 0.16
C ALA A 173 -17.68 1.49 -0.30
N HIS A 174 -18.09 1.35 -1.56
CA HIS A 174 -19.28 1.99 -2.11
C HIS A 174 -20.58 1.41 -1.52
N GLU A 175 -20.69 0.08 -1.40
CA GLU A 175 -21.81 -0.57 -0.72
C GLU A 175 -22.00 -0.04 0.70
N LEU A 176 -20.91 0.10 1.48
CA LEU A 176 -20.98 0.68 2.83
C LEU A 176 -21.33 2.16 2.82
N PHE A 177 -20.88 2.93 1.84
CA PHE A 177 -21.24 4.33 1.70
C PHE A 177 -22.74 4.48 1.41
N GLN A 178 -23.30 3.63 0.55
CA GLN A 178 -24.73 3.62 0.28
C GLN A 178 -25.53 3.19 1.53
N ALA A 179 -25.09 2.12 2.21
CA ALA A 179 -25.72 1.68 3.46
C ALA A 179 -25.70 2.77 4.55
N MET A 180 -24.65 3.59 4.61
CA MET A 180 -24.58 4.76 5.48
C MET A 180 -25.70 5.76 5.17
N VAL A 181 -25.90 6.08 3.88
CA VAL A 181 -26.96 6.99 3.41
C VAL A 181 -28.34 6.41 3.70
N ASP A 182 -28.54 5.12 3.41
CA ASP A 182 -29.82 4.42 3.61
C ASP A 182 -30.21 4.34 5.09
N GLU A 183 -29.23 4.27 5.99
CA GLU A 183 -29.44 4.33 7.44
C GLU A 183 -29.61 5.76 7.99
N GLY A 184 -29.68 6.76 7.11
CA GLY A 184 -29.95 8.15 7.47
C GLY A 184 -28.72 8.92 7.96
N CYS A 185 -27.51 8.39 7.81
CA CYS A 185 -26.29 9.15 8.07
C CYS A 185 -26.00 10.05 6.86
N ALA A 186 -26.15 11.36 7.04
CA ALA A 186 -25.82 12.34 6.01
C ALA A 186 -24.32 12.30 5.68
N PRO A 187 -23.93 12.02 4.41
CA PRO A 187 -22.54 12.07 3.99
C PRO A 187 -21.91 13.43 4.27
N ASN A 188 -20.67 13.40 4.74
CA ASN A 188 -19.85 14.58 4.94
C ASN A 188 -18.60 14.55 4.02
N LEU A 189 -17.85 15.64 4.01
CA LEU A 189 -16.58 15.75 3.29
C LEU A 189 -15.64 14.57 3.56
N GLU A 190 -15.52 14.13 4.82
CA GLU A 190 -14.63 13.04 5.22
C GLU A 190 -15.06 11.70 4.58
N SER A 191 -16.36 11.41 4.55
CA SER A 191 -16.90 10.18 3.95
C SER A 191 -16.72 10.11 2.44
N TYR A 192 -16.93 11.23 1.74
CA TYR A 192 -16.66 11.32 0.31
C TYR A 192 -15.16 11.19 0.02
N THR A 193 -14.32 11.92 0.76
CA THR A 193 -12.87 11.83 0.60
C THR A 193 -12.37 10.41 0.87
N ALA A 194 -12.92 9.69 1.86
CA ALA A 194 -12.60 8.29 2.12
C ALA A 194 -12.95 7.39 0.93
N LEU A 195 -14.13 7.58 0.32
CA LEU A 195 -14.58 6.80 -0.83
C LEU A 195 -13.76 7.11 -2.11
N VAL A 196 -13.49 8.39 -2.39
CA VAL A 196 -12.58 8.83 -3.47
C VAL A 196 -11.21 8.17 -3.29
N SER A 197 -10.70 8.15 -2.06
CA SER A 197 -9.43 7.51 -1.72
C SER A 197 -9.45 6.00 -1.91
N ALA A 198 -10.61 5.34 -1.73
CA ALA A 198 -10.76 3.92 -2.00
C ALA A 198 -10.70 3.61 -3.51
N TYR A 199 -11.44 4.35 -4.34
CA TYR A 199 -11.40 4.18 -5.80
C TYR A 199 -10.03 4.51 -6.39
N SER A 200 -9.39 5.60 -5.93
CA SER A 200 -8.07 6.03 -6.39
C SER A 200 -6.98 4.97 -6.12
N ARG A 201 -7.01 4.32 -4.94
CA ARG A 201 -6.05 3.25 -4.59
C ARG A 201 -6.24 1.96 -5.40
N SER A 202 -7.42 1.77 -5.94
CA SER A 202 -7.76 0.62 -6.79
C SER A 202 -7.62 0.91 -8.29
N GLY A 203 -7.15 2.11 -8.67
CA GLY A 203 -6.98 2.51 -10.07
C GLY A 203 -8.29 2.74 -10.83
N ARG A 204 -9.41 2.92 -10.11
CA ARG A 204 -10.74 3.16 -10.69
C ARG A 204 -10.99 4.67 -10.77
N PHE A 205 -10.23 5.34 -11.61
CA PHE A 205 -10.18 6.81 -11.67
C PHE A 205 -11.49 7.45 -12.11
N ASP A 206 -12.19 6.88 -13.09
CA ASP A 206 -13.46 7.42 -13.60
C ASP A 206 -14.51 7.55 -12.49
N ASN A 207 -14.61 6.52 -11.63
CA ASN A 207 -15.50 6.54 -10.48
C ASN A 207 -15.06 7.60 -9.45
N ALA A 208 -13.75 7.80 -9.27
CA ALA A 208 -13.22 8.80 -8.35
C ALA A 208 -13.51 10.23 -8.84
N LEU A 209 -13.45 10.47 -10.16
CA LEU A 209 -13.82 11.74 -10.78
C LEU A 209 -15.33 11.99 -10.72
N SER A 210 -16.14 10.97 -10.99
CA SER A 210 -17.60 11.08 -10.83
C SER A 210 -17.98 11.47 -9.38
N LEU A 211 -17.29 10.90 -8.38
CA LEU A 211 -17.48 11.30 -6.99
C LEU A 211 -17.03 12.74 -6.71
N LEU A 212 -15.94 13.20 -7.34
CA LEU A 212 -15.53 14.61 -7.22
C LEU A 212 -16.61 15.55 -7.72
N ASP A 213 -17.25 15.22 -8.85
CA ASP A 213 -18.34 16.04 -9.40
C ASP A 213 -19.60 15.98 -8.52
N GLN A 214 -19.91 14.82 -7.94
CA GLN A 214 -20.97 14.68 -6.92
C GLN A 214 -20.68 15.51 -5.66
N MET A 215 -19.42 15.58 -5.21
CA MET A 215 -19.01 16.42 -4.09
C MET A 215 -19.21 17.91 -4.38
N LYS A 216 -18.92 18.35 -5.61
CA LYS A 216 -19.15 19.74 -6.04
C LYS A 216 -20.63 20.09 -6.11
N ALA A 217 -21.48 19.14 -6.53
CA ALA A 217 -22.92 19.33 -6.59
C ALA A 217 -23.60 19.29 -5.21
N THR A 218 -23.02 18.56 -4.26
CA THR A 218 -23.58 18.40 -2.91
C THR A 218 -23.22 19.58 -1.98
N PRO A 219 -24.19 20.34 -1.47
CA PRO A 219 -23.92 21.42 -0.53
C PRO A 219 -23.31 20.88 0.77
N GLY A 220 -22.28 21.56 1.28
CA GLY A 220 -21.58 21.16 2.52
C GLY A 220 -20.50 20.09 2.36
N SER A 221 -20.31 19.53 1.17
CA SER A 221 -19.28 18.52 0.88
C SER A 221 -18.27 18.98 -0.18
N ARG A 222 -17.95 20.28 -0.20
CA ARG A 222 -17.01 20.86 -1.17
C ARG A 222 -15.65 20.16 -1.08
N PRO A 223 -15.07 19.73 -2.23
CA PRO A 223 -13.74 19.10 -2.24
C PRO A 223 -12.69 19.99 -1.59
N ASP A 224 -11.78 19.38 -0.83
CA ASP A 224 -10.68 20.08 -0.17
C ASP A 224 -9.33 19.77 -0.85
N VAL A 225 -8.26 20.38 -0.32
CA VAL A 225 -6.88 20.13 -0.78
C VAL A 225 -6.55 18.63 -0.74
N GLN A 226 -7.07 17.89 0.24
CA GLN A 226 -6.80 16.47 0.42
C GLN A 226 -7.47 15.64 -0.70
N THR A 227 -8.72 15.92 -1.06
CA THR A 227 -9.43 15.26 -2.16
C THR A 227 -8.66 15.42 -3.47
N TYR A 228 -8.29 16.64 -3.84
CA TYR A 228 -7.51 16.90 -5.06
C TYR A 228 -6.12 16.25 -5.00
N SER A 229 -5.43 16.29 -3.86
CA SER A 229 -4.12 15.66 -3.70
C SER A 229 -4.17 14.15 -3.94
N ILE A 230 -5.23 13.49 -3.44
CA ILE A 230 -5.45 12.06 -3.67
C ILE A 230 -5.60 11.79 -5.17
N LEU A 231 -6.49 12.53 -5.84
CA LEU A 231 -6.75 12.34 -7.27
C LEU A 231 -5.50 12.62 -8.12
N ILE A 232 -4.82 13.75 -7.91
CA ILE A 232 -3.60 14.12 -8.62
C ILE A 232 -2.53 13.05 -8.45
N LYS A 233 -2.25 12.62 -7.21
CA LYS A 233 -1.27 11.56 -6.96
C LYS A 233 -1.62 10.29 -7.71
N SER A 234 -2.90 9.96 -7.74
CA SER A 234 -3.41 8.75 -8.37
C SER A 234 -3.30 8.81 -9.90
N CYS A 235 -3.58 9.96 -10.53
CA CYS A 235 -3.38 10.20 -11.97
C CYS A 235 -1.90 10.21 -12.36
N LEU A 236 -1.02 10.76 -11.52
CA LEU A 236 0.43 10.70 -11.74
C LEU A 236 0.97 9.28 -11.74
N HIS A 237 0.44 8.41 -10.87
CA HIS A 237 0.78 6.98 -10.91
C HIS A 237 0.28 6.28 -12.19
N ALA A 238 -0.77 6.78 -12.82
CA ALA A 238 -1.30 6.30 -14.10
C ALA A 238 -0.64 6.98 -15.31
N TYR A 239 0.31 7.91 -15.11
CA TYR A 239 0.90 8.75 -16.16
C TYR A 239 -0.11 9.56 -16.98
N ASP A 240 -1.27 9.87 -16.40
CA ASP A 240 -2.30 10.71 -17.03
C ASP A 240 -2.10 12.18 -16.67
N PHE A 241 -1.16 12.82 -17.36
CA PHE A 241 -0.78 14.20 -17.10
C PHE A 241 -1.80 15.23 -17.60
N GLU A 242 -2.62 14.88 -18.59
CA GLU A 242 -3.70 15.76 -19.05
C GLU A 242 -4.78 15.89 -17.98
N GLN A 243 -5.17 14.77 -17.36
CA GLN A 243 -6.10 14.81 -16.24
C GLN A 243 -5.55 15.57 -15.03
N VAL A 244 -4.24 15.47 -14.77
CA VAL A 244 -3.56 16.24 -13.71
C VAL A 244 -3.66 17.74 -13.96
N LYS A 245 -3.43 18.21 -15.20
CA LYS A 245 -3.58 19.63 -15.56
C LYS A 245 -5.01 20.10 -15.34
N TYR A 246 -6.00 19.28 -15.75
CA TYR A 246 -7.41 19.58 -15.54
C TYR A 246 -7.74 19.74 -14.04
N LEU A 247 -7.29 18.79 -13.21
CA LEU A 247 -7.53 18.82 -11.76
C LEU A 247 -6.87 20.04 -11.10
N LEU A 248 -5.67 20.43 -11.52
CA LEU A 248 -5.00 21.65 -11.01
C LEU A 248 -5.75 22.93 -11.41
N ALA A 249 -6.24 23.00 -12.64
CA ALA A 249 -7.04 24.14 -13.12
C ALA A 249 -8.39 24.23 -12.38
N ASP A 250 -9.05 23.09 -12.17
CA ASP A 250 -10.30 23.00 -11.43
C ASP A 250 -10.12 23.38 -9.96
N MET A 251 -9.03 22.94 -9.33
CA MET A 251 -8.65 23.32 -7.97
C MET A 251 -8.41 24.84 -7.85
N ALA A 252 -7.75 25.45 -8.85
CA ALA A 252 -7.54 26.89 -8.91
C ALA A 252 -8.86 27.67 -9.09
N ARG A 253 -9.78 27.18 -9.93
CA ARG A 253 -11.13 27.76 -10.09
C ARG A 253 -11.95 27.70 -8.79
N GLY A 254 -11.76 26.64 -8.01
CA GLY A 254 -12.36 26.49 -6.68
C GLY A 254 -11.71 27.37 -5.60
N GLY A 255 -10.66 28.12 -5.93
CA GLY A 255 -9.91 28.93 -4.97
C GLY A 255 -9.01 28.13 -4.02
N ILE A 256 -8.73 26.87 -4.35
CA ILE A 256 -7.97 25.95 -3.50
C ILE A 256 -6.51 25.95 -3.99
N ARG A 257 -5.56 26.14 -3.08
CA ARG A 257 -4.13 26.16 -3.42
C ARG A 257 -3.50 24.76 -3.30
N PRO A 258 -2.77 24.28 -4.32
CA PRO A 258 -2.00 23.04 -4.22
C PRO A 258 -1.00 23.11 -3.06
N ASN A 259 -0.79 22.00 -2.36
CA ASN A 259 0.17 21.94 -1.27
C ASN A 259 1.57 21.57 -1.78
N ILE A 260 2.58 21.72 -0.91
CA ILE A 260 3.98 21.38 -1.23
C ILE A 260 4.11 19.91 -1.66
N VAL A 261 3.32 19.01 -1.06
CA VAL A 261 3.30 17.59 -1.42
C VAL A 261 2.84 17.40 -2.87
N THR A 262 1.82 18.14 -3.33
CA THR A 262 1.34 18.12 -4.71
C THR A 262 2.45 18.53 -5.67
N TYR A 263 3.13 19.65 -5.40
CA TYR A 263 4.24 20.12 -6.24
C TYR A 263 5.42 19.16 -6.26
N ASN A 264 5.84 18.62 -5.12
CA ASN A 264 6.93 17.63 -5.06
C ASN A 264 6.57 16.36 -5.85
N THR A 265 5.31 15.91 -5.76
CA THR A 265 4.85 14.72 -6.50
C THR A 265 4.83 14.98 -8.00
N LEU A 266 4.45 16.19 -8.44
CA LEU A 266 4.50 16.59 -9.84
C LEU A 266 5.94 16.61 -10.36
N ILE A 267 6.87 17.23 -9.63
CA ILE A 267 8.29 17.30 -10.02
C ILE A 267 8.89 15.90 -10.16
N ASP A 268 8.65 15.00 -9.20
CA ASP A 268 9.11 13.61 -9.27
C ASP A 268 8.52 12.85 -10.46
N ALA A 269 7.22 13.03 -10.73
CA ALA A 269 6.55 12.35 -11.83
C ALA A 269 7.02 12.86 -13.22
N TYR A 270 7.13 14.17 -13.40
CA TYR A 270 7.66 14.76 -14.65
C TYR A 270 9.15 14.47 -14.83
N GLY A 271 9.94 14.44 -13.75
CA GLY A 271 11.35 14.08 -13.78
C GLY A 271 11.61 12.61 -14.13
N LYS A 272 10.65 11.71 -13.89
CA LYS A 272 10.71 10.31 -14.35
C LYS A 272 10.26 10.12 -15.80
N GLN A 273 9.42 11.03 -16.30
CA GLN A 273 8.95 11.02 -17.68
C GLN A 273 9.98 11.64 -18.65
N GLY A 274 10.83 12.53 -18.15
CA GLY A 274 11.92 13.17 -18.88
C GLY A 274 13.28 12.53 -18.60
N ARG A 275 13.92 12.04 -19.66
CA ARG A 275 15.39 12.08 -19.77
C ARG A 275 15.91 13.50 -19.55
#